data_AF-A0A2M7DC27-F1
#
_entry.id   AF-A0A2M7DC27-F1
#
_cell.length_a   1.000
_cell.length_b   1.000
_cell.length_c   1.000
_cell.angle_alpha   90.00
_cell.angle_beta   90.00
_cell.angle_gamma   90.00
#
_symmetry.space_group_name_H-M   'P 1'
#
loop_
_entity.id
_entity.type
_entity.pdbx_description
1 polymer ?
#
loop_
_entity_poly.entity_id
_entity_poly.type
_entity_poly.pdbx_seq_one_letter_code
_entity_poly.pdbx_strand_id
1 'polypeptide(L)'
;MKLSYYWLKDLSGIKISPEKMAEILDLHLAETGVKKLSNLNLENIFVGEIIDLKPHPQADKLKIAILDLGKKYKKLNIVCGATNIALGQKVPVALPGAKLSTGLEIKKTIIRGTESEGML
;
A
#
# COMPACT_ATOMS: atom_id res chain seq x y z
N MET A 1 -6.30 -21.67 6.86
CA MET A 1 -6.53 -21.01 5.55
C MET A 1 -7.15 -19.63 5.79
N LYS A 2 -6.96 -18.64 4.92
CA LYS A 2 -7.66 -17.34 4.97
C LYS A 2 -8.33 -17.07 3.64
N LEU A 3 -9.53 -16.48 3.66
CA LEU A 3 -10.29 -16.17 2.46
C LEU A 3 -10.91 -14.76 2.59
N SER A 4 -10.98 -14.04 1.47
CA SER A 4 -11.68 -12.78 1.42
C SER A 4 -13.19 -13.02 1.51
N TYR A 5 -13.84 -12.40 2.49
CA TYR A 5 -15.28 -12.43 2.61
C TYR A 5 -15.98 -11.86 1.36
N TYR A 6 -15.43 -10.79 0.79
CA TYR A 6 -16.00 -10.18 -0.41
C TYR A 6 -15.91 -11.12 -1.61
N TRP A 7 -14.84 -11.90 -1.73
CA TRP A 7 -14.74 -12.85 -2.84
C TRP A 7 -15.76 -13.99 -2.72
N LEU A 8 -15.95 -14.53 -1.51
CA LEU A 8 -17.04 -15.48 -1.23
C LEU A 8 -18.39 -14.89 -1.62
N LYS A 9 -18.66 -13.66 -1.16
CA LYS A 9 -19.89 -12.93 -1.44
C LYS A 9 -20.14 -12.78 -2.94
N ASP A 10 -19.12 -12.39 -3.70
CA ASP A 10 -19.21 -12.17 -5.14
C ASP A 10 -19.45 -13.47 -5.92
N LEU A 11 -18.80 -14.57 -5.52
CA LEU A 11 -18.93 -15.87 -6.20
C LEU A 11 -20.26 -16.57 -5.96
N SER A 12 -20.82 -16.43 -4.76
CA SER A 12 -21.98 -17.21 -4.34
C SER A 12 -23.25 -16.37 -4.16
N GLY A 13 -23.16 -15.04 -4.30
CA GLY A 13 -24.29 -14.12 -4.22
C GLY A 13 -24.91 -13.99 -2.81
N ILE A 14 -24.18 -14.41 -1.78
CA ILE A 14 -24.70 -14.47 -0.40
C ILE A 14 -24.88 -13.05 0.13
N LYS A 15 -25.94 -12.84 0.93
CA LYS A 15 -26.30 -11.53 1.50
C LYS A 15 -26.21 -11.47 3.02
N ILE A 16 -25.58 -12.46 3.65
CA ILE A 16 -25.45 -12.54 5.11
C ILE A 16 -24.26 -11.70 5.60
N SER A 17 -24.00 -11.67 6.90
CA SER A 17 -22.81 -11.01 7.46
C SER A 17 -21.59 -11.96 7.46
N PRO A 18 -20.35 -11.44 7.53
CA PRO A 18 -19.16 -12.27 7.74
C PRO A 18 -19.27 -13.18 8.95
N GLU A 19 -19.85 -12.68 10.05
CA GLU A 19 -20.05 -13.43 11.28
C GLU A 19 -21.01 -14.60 11.06
N LYS A 20 -22.14 -14.37 10.38
CA LYS A 20 -23.10 -15.44 10.10
C LYS A 20 -22.54 -16.47 9.12
N MET A 21 -21.75 -16.02 8.15
CA MET A 21 -21.06 -16.91 7.23
C MET A 21 -20.06 -17.81 7.96
N ALA A 22 -19.31 -17.23 8.90
CA ALA A 22 -18.37 -18.00 9.71
C ALA A 22 -19.08 -19.08 10.53
N GLU A 23 -20.20 -18.77 11.20
CA GLU A 23 -21.01 -19.77 11.92
C GLU A 23 -21.46 -20.93 11.03
N ILE A 24 -21.91 -20.65 9.80
CA ILE A 24 -22.36 -21.70 8.88
C ILE A 24 -21.19 -22.59 8.45
N LEU A 25 -20.06 -21.98 8.10
CA LEU A 25 -18.85 -22.71 7.71
C LEU A 25 -18.28 -23.53 8.86
N ASP A 26 -18.31 -23.00 10.08
CA ASP A 26 -17.89 -23.67 11.31
C ASP A 26 -18.67 -24.98 11.53
N LEU A 27 -19.99 -24.93 11.32
CA LEU A 27 -20.89 -26.08 11.51
C LEU A 27 -20.79 -27.14 10.41
N HIS A 28 -20.54 -26.74 9.15
CA HIS A 28 -20.74 -27.64 8.00
C HIS A 28 -19.46 -27.99 7.23
N LEU A 29 -18.36 -27.27 7.47
CA LEU A 29 -17.15 -27.42 6.67
C LEU A 29 -15.88 -27.53 7.53
N ALA A 30 -15.56 -26.49 8.28
CA ALA A 30 -14.34 -26.41 9.09
C ALA A 30 -14.40 -25.25 10.07
N GLU A 31 -13.65 -25.36 11.17
CA GLU A 31 -13.53 -24.29 12.16
C GLU A 31 -13.23 -22.94 11.50
N THR A 32 -14.11 -21.97 11.70
CA THR A 32 -14.06 -20.69 10.97
C THR A 32 -14.25 -19.51 11.90
N GLY A 33 -13.26 -18.62 11.91
CA GLY A 33 -13.33 -17.32 12.59
C GLY A 33 -13.31 -16.14 11.62
N VAL A 34 -13.83 -15.00 12.07
CA VAL A 34 -13.77 -13.72 11.33
C VAL A 34 -12.59 -12.90 11.79
N LYS A 35 -11.69 -12.54 10.87
CA LYS A 35 -10.65 -11.53 11.10
C LYS A 35 -11.04 -10.22 10.41
N LYS A 36 -11.35 -9.19 11.21
CA LYS A 36 -11.52 -7.82 10.70
C LYS A 36 -10.16 -7.18 10.46
N LEU A 37 -10.02 -6.52 9.31
CA LEU A 37 -8.89 -5.63 9.04
C LEU A 37 -9.17 -4.29 9.71
N SER A 38 -8.68 -4.09 10.92
CA SER A 38 -8.70 -2.79 11.60
C SER A 38 -7.50 -1.94 11.15
N ASN A 39 -7.65 -0.61 11.23
CA ASN A 39 -6.57 0.38 11.11
C ASN A 39 -5.93 0.57 9.72
N LEU A 40 -6.68 0.37 8.64
CA LEU A 40 -6.27 0.83 7.31
C LEU A 40 -6.57 2.34 7.19
N ASN A 41 -5.68 3.19 7.70
CA ASN A 41 -5.71 4.60 7.34
C ASN A 41 -5.05 4.74 5.96
N LEU A 42 -5.87 5.09 4.97
CA LEU A 42 -5.44 5.31 3.59
C LEU A 42 -5.46 6.80 3.20
N GLU A 43 -5.66 7.69 4.17
CA GLU A 43 -5.57 9.13 3.93
C GLU A 43 -4.17 9.50 3.44
N ASN A 44 -4.11 10.35 2.42
CA ASN A 44 -2.89 10.77 1.75
C ASN A 44 -2.05 9.64 1.12
N ILE A 45 -2.67 8.49 0.83
CA ILE A 45 -2.07 7.42 0.01
C ILE A 45 -2.74 7.41 -1.36
N PHE A 46 -1.92 7.56 -2.41
CA PHE A 46 -2.39 7.64 -3.80
C PHE A 46 -1.69 6.62 -4.67
N VAL A 47 -2.24 6.36 -5.86
CA VAL A 47 -1.53 5.59 -6.89
C VAL A 47 -0.68 6.56 -7.70
N GLY A 48 0.63 6.30 -7.78
CA GLY A 48 1.57 7.00 -8.64
C GLY A 48 2.23 6.05 -9.65
N GLU A 49 2.75 6.60 -10.73
CA GLU A 49 3.51 5.87 -11.74
C GLU A 49 4.99 6.27 -11.68
N ILE A 50 5.89 5.29 -11.70
CA ILE A 50 7.34 5.52 -11.74
C ILE A 50 7.73 5.93 -13.15
N ILE A 51 8.07 7.21 -13.34
CA ILE A 51 8.45 7.78 -14.64
C ILE A 51 9.96 7.90 -14.83
N ASP A 52 10.75 7.71 -13.77
CA ASP A 52 12.21 7.66 -13.83
C ASP A 52 12.77 6.90 -12.62
N LEU A 53 13.90 6.21 -12.79
CA LEU A 53 14.61 5.49 -11.73
C LEU A 53 16.11 5.69 -11.88
N LYS A 54 16.74 6.21 -10.82
CA LYS A 54 18.19 6.46 -10.77
C LYS A 54 18.82 5.76 -9.57
N PRO A 55 20.07 5.29 -9.68
CA PRO A 55 20.82 4.86 -8.50
C PRO A 55 21.01 6.05 -7.56
N HIS A 56 20.99 5.79 -6.26
CA HIS A 56 21.25 6.83 -5.27
C HIS A 56 22.76 7.15 -5.21
N PRO A 57 23.17 8.44 -5.26
CA PRO A 57 24.58 8.82 -5.40
C PRO A 57 25.47 8.44 -4.21
N GLN A 58 24.88 8.32 -3.01
CA GLN A 58 25.59 8.00 -1.77
C GLN A 58 25.14 6.68 -1.11
N ALA A 59 24.44 5.80 -1.85
CA ALA A 59 24.00 4.51 -1.31
C ALA A 59 23.69 3.46 -2.39
N ASP A 60 24.47 2.39 -2.41
CA ASP A 60 24.39 1.34 -3.44
C ASP A 60 23.06 0.57 -3.43
N LYS A 61 22.41 0.48 -2.27
CA LYS A 61 21.14 -0.25 -2.09
C LYS A 61 19.90 0.63 -2.27
N LEU A 62 20.06 1.93 -2.51
CA LEU A 62 18.95 2.86 -2.65
C LEU A 62 18.82 3.33 -4.09
N LYS A 63 17.59 3.62 -4.48
CA LYS A 63 17.23 4.23 -5.76
C LYS A 63 16.46 5.50 -5.49
N ILE A 64 16.52 6.42 -6.43
CA ILE A 64 15.67 7.62 -6.49
C ILE A 64 14.64 7.33 -7.57
N ALA A 65 13.37 7.22 -7.16
CA ALA A 65 12.24 7.08 -8.05
C ALA A 65 11.58 8.46 -8.25
N ILE A 66 11.32 8.82 -9.50
CA ILE A 66 10.52 9.99 -9.84
C ILE A 66 9.12 9.51 -10.15
N LEU A 67 8.12 10.04 -9.44
CA LEU A 67 6.74 9.58 -9.47
C LEU A 67 5.84 10.64 -10.08
N ASP A 68 4.94 10.21 -10.96
CA ASP A 68 3.81 11.00 -11.46
C ASP A 68 2.52 10.55 -10.79
N LEU A 69 1.83 11.45 -10.10
CA LEU A 69 0.55 11.20 -9.42
C LEU A 69 -0.62 11.88 -10.16
N GLY A 70 -0.41 12.28 -11.42
CA GLY A 70 -1.37 12.98 -12.26
C GLY A 70 -1.42 14.49 -12.00
N LYS A 71 -2.35 15.17 -12.71
CA LYS A 71 -2.35 16.64 -12.87
C LYS A 71 -2.46 17.47 -11.57
N LYS A 72 -2.91 16.87 -10.46
CA LYS A 72 -3.10 17.59 -9.18
C LYS A 72 -1.83 17.70 -8.36
N TYR A 73 -0.82 16.89 -8.65
CA TYR A 73 0.42 16.84 -7.89
C TYR A 73 1.59 17.16 -8.80
N LYS A 74 2.59 17.86 -8.26
CA LYS A 74 3.90 17.93 -8.91
C LYS A 74 4.52 16.52 -8.92
N LYS A 75 5.43 16.29 -9.87
CA LYS A 75 6.29 15.11 -9.84
C LYS A 75 7.07 15.07 -8.53
N LEU A 76 7.19 13.88 -7.94
CA LEU A 76 7.81 13.69 -6.64
C LEU A 76 9.09 12.88 -6.77
N ASN A 77 10.11 13.27 -6.01
CA ASN A 77 11.31 12.46 -5.86
C ASN A 77 11.23 11.66 -4.56
N ILE A 78 11.30 10.33 -4.64
CA ILE A 78 11.21 9.45 -3.48
C ILE A 78 12.41 8.51 -3.48
N VAL A 79 13.12 8.47 -2.35
CA VAL A 79 14.19 7.51 -2.14
C VAL A 79 13.58 6.19 -1.67
N CYS A 80 13.88 5.11 -2.39
CA CYS A 80 13.34 3.78 -2.10
C CYS A 80 14.44 2.72 -2.11
N GLY A 81 14.38 1.77 -1.18
CA GLY A 81 15.28 0.61 -1.12
C GLY A 81 14.72 -0.67 -1.73
N ALA A 82 13.49 -0.63 -2.26
CA ALA A 82 12.85 -1.81 -2.83
C ALA A 82 13.57 -2.26 -4.11
N THR A 83 13.86 -3.56 -4.20
CA THR A 83 14.51 -4.15 -5.38
C THR A 83 13.52 -4.47 -6.49
N ASN A 84 12.24 -4.59 -6.16
CA ASN A 84 11.13 -4.98 -7.04
C ASN A 84 10.35 -3.79 -7.63
N ILE A 85 11.01 -2.65 -7.83
CA ILE A 85 10.43 -1.49 -8.52
C ILE A 85 11.04 -1.31 -9.91
N ALA A 86 10.20 -0.97 -10.88
CA ALA A 86 10.59 -0.76 -12.27
C ALA A 86 9.94 0.49 -12.90
N LEU A 87 10.53 0.98 -13.99
CA LEU A 87 9.99 2.08 -14.78
C LEU A 87 8.60 1.70 -15.35
N GLY A 88 7.67 2.64 -15.34
CA GLY A 88 6.27 2.46 -15.77
C GLY A 88 5.37 1.74 -14.77
N GLN A 89 5.90 1.32 -13.62
CA GLN A 89 5.11 0.62 -12.61
C GLN A 89 4.21 1.58 -11.85
N LYS A 90 2.93 1.19 -11.69
CA LYS A 90 2.00 1.86 -10.77
C LYS A 90 2.15 1.31 -9.36
N VAL A 91 2.38 2.20 -8.40
CA VAL A 91 2.67 1.88 -7.01
C VAL A 91 1.84 2.74 -6.07
N PRO A 92 1.50 2.26 -4.86
CA PRO A 92 1.01 3.12 -3.81
C PRO A 92 2.10 4.13 -3.42
N VAL A 93 1.70 5.35 -3.11
CA VAL A 93 2.59 6.44 -2.71
C VAL A 93 1.96 7.12 -1.50
N ALA A 94 2.65 7.05 -0.36
CA ALA A 94 2.26 7.77 0.85
C ALA A 94 2.91 9.17 0.84
N LEU A 95 2.07 10.20 0.81
CA LEU A 95 2.50 11.60 0.81
C LEU A 95 2.77 12.12 2.23
N PRO A 96 3.49 13.24 2.39
CA PRO A 96 3.65 13.90 3.68
C PRO A 96 2.28 14.15 4.35
N GLY A 97 2.17 13.78 5.62
CA GLY A 97 0.92 13.78 6.38
C GLY A 97 0.13 12.47 6.33
N ALA A 98 0.52 11.48 5.50
CA ALA A 98 -0.06 10.14 5.56
C ALA A 98 0.33 9.46 6.88
N LYS A 99 -0.62 8.77 7.53
CA LYS A 99 -0.39 8.00 8.76
C LYS A 99 -0.49 6.52 8.47
N LEU A 100 0.63 5.81 8.53
CA LEU A 100 0.69 4.37 8.27
C LEU A 100 0.11 3.58 9.44
N SER A 101 -0.28 2.33 9.18
CA SER A 101 -0.82 1.40 10.19
C SER A 101 0.16 1.08 11.32
N THR A 102 1.45 1.38 11.14
CA THR A 102 2.49 1.29 12.17
C THR A 102 2.47 2.47 13.16
N GLY A 103 1.65 3.48 12.92
CA GLY A 103 1.64 4.76 13.66
C GLY A 103 2.63 5.79 13.12
N LEU A 104 3.42 5.44 12.09
CA LEU A 104 4.38 6.35 11.48
C LEU A 104 3.67 7.39 10.60
N GLU A 105 3.94 8.67 10.87
CA GLU A 105 3.52 9.78 10.02
C GLU A 105 4.60 10.11 8.99
N ILE A 106 4.22 10.13 7.72
CA ILE A 106 5.12 10.44 6.62
C ILE A 106 5.45 11.93 6.63
N LYS A 107 6.74 12.24 6.53
CA LYS A 107 7.25 13.60 6.43
C LYS A 107 8.26 13.67 5.31
N LYS A 108 8.39 14.86 4.72
CA LYS A 108 9.48 15.16 3.80
C LYS A 108 10.80 15.11 4.57
N THR A 109 11.78 14.37 4.07
CA THR A 109 13.06 14.13 4.76
C THR A 109 14.23 14.08 3.79
N ILE A 110 15.45 14.16 4.31
CA ILE A 110 16.68 14.00 3.54
C ILE A 110 17.30 12.65 3.91
N ILE A 111 17.46 11.79 2.93
CA ILE A 111 18.09 10.47 3.07
C ILE A 111 19.43 10.53 2.35
N ARG A 112 20.52 10.52 3.12
CA ARG A 112 21.90 10.51 2.57
C ARG A 112 22.13 11.60 1.52
N GLY A 113 21.73 12.82 1.86
CA GLY A 113 21.91 14.00 1.01
C GLY A 113 20.86 14.17 -0.11
N THR A 114 19.98 13.19 -0.34
CA THR A 114 18.89 13.29 -1.32
C THR A 114 17.56 13.53 -0.63
N GLU A 115 16.78 14.47 -1.14
CA GLU A 115 15.43 14.75 -0.65
C GLU A 115 14.45 13.63 -1.04
N SER A 116 13.64 13.17 -0.08
CA SER A 116 12.57 12.19 -0.28
C SER A 116 11.24 12.82 0.12
N GLU A 117 10.34 12.94 -0.84
CA GLU A 117 9.05 13.62 -0.73
C GLU A 117 7.89 12.67 -0.42
N GLY A 118 8.18 11.49 0.12
CA GLY A 118 7.18 10.49 0.49
C GLY A 118 7.80 9.11 0.70
N MET A 119 6.95 8.09 0.60
CA MET A 119 7.31 6.67 0.66
C MET A 119 6.50 5.89 -0.38
N LEU A 120 7.14 4.88 -0.98
CA LEU A 120 6.49 3.88 -1.84
C LEU A 120 6.05 2.69 -1.00
#